data_AF-A0AAF0MQW2-F1
#
_entry.id   AF-A0AAF0MQW2-F1
#
_cell.length_a   1.000
_cell.length_b   1.000
_cell.length_c   1.000
_cell.angle_alpha   90.00
_cell.angle_beta   90.00
_cell.angle_gamma   90.00
#
_symmetry.space_group_name_H-M   'P 1'
#
loop_
_entity.id
_entity.type
_entity.pdbx_description
1 polymer ?
#
loop_
_entity_poly.entity_id
_entity_poly.type
_entity_poly.pdbx_seq_one_letter_code
_entity_poly.pdbx_strand_id
1 'polypeptide(L)' 'MNGSAAEEAICLAFRRLLAEIPYDKVTVSAIAEASGLSRQTFYYHFGSVFGIVRRLCIGQGSQDWREDIAGAFRAASE' A
#
# COMPACT_ATOMS: atom_id res chain seq x y z
N MET A 1 0.06 11.02 -1.61
CA MET A 1 -0.32 9.60 -1.73
C MET A 1 -0.63 9.33 -3.20
N ASN A 2 0.30 8.81 -4.00
CA ASN A 2 0.06 8.55 -5.44
C ASN A 2 -0.46 7.11 -5.66
N GLY A 3 -1.69 6.83 -5.23
CA GLY A 3 -2.43 5.60 -5.54
C GLY A 3 -3.82 5.94 -6.06
N SER A 4 -4.42 5.09 -6.88
CA SER A 4 -5.82 5.24 -7.30
C SER A 4 -6.77 5.09 -6.10
N ALA A 5 -7.98 5.67 -6.20
CA ALA A 5 -9.01 5.53 -5.17
C ALA A 5 -9.33 4.07 -4.84
N ALA A 6 -9.23 3.17 -5.83
CA ALA A 6 -9.40 1.73 -5.62
C ALA A 6 -8.27 1.12 -4.79
N GLU A 7 -7.01 1.51 -5.03
CA GLU A 7 -5.87 1.07 -4.19
C GLU A 7 -6.03 1.52 -2.74
N GLU A 8 -6.48 2.75 -2.52
CA GLU A 8 -6.71 3.31 -1.19
C GLU A 8 -7.84 2.56 -0.46
N ALA A 9 -8.96 2.29 -1.15
CA ALA A 9 -10.07 1.51 -0.60
C ALA A 9 -9.64 0.09 -0.21
N ILE A 10 -8.85 -0.59 -1.05
CA ILE A 10 -8.32 -1.92 -0.75
C ILE A 10 -7.36 -1.88 0.44
N CYS A 11 -6.47 -0.89 0.52
CA CYS A 11 -5.54 -0.73 1.65
C CYS A 11 -6.28 -0.46 2.97
N LEU A 12 -7.32 0.37 2.94
CA LEU A 12 -8.15 0.66 4.11
C LEU A 12 -8.90 -0.57 4.59
N ALA A 13 -9.53 -1.31 3.66
CA ALA A 13 -10.22 -2.56 3.97
C ALA A 13 -9.28 -3.60 4.59
N PHE A 14 -8.08 -3.76 4.01
CA PHE A 14 -7.05 -4.65 4.55
C PHE A 14 -6.64 -4.25 5.98
N ARG A 15 -6.42 -2.96 6.25
CA ARG A 15 -6.10 -2.47 7.61
C ARG A 15 -7.22 -2.73 8.62
N ARG A 16 -8.49 -2.61 8.21
CA ARG A 16 -9.65 -2.93 9.06
C ARG A 16 -9.67 -4.41 9.41
N LEU A 17 -9.54 -5.27 8.40
CA LEU A 17 -9.51 -6.72 8.61
C LEU A 17 -8.37 -7.14 9.55
N LEU A 18 -7.19 -6.52 9.46
CA LEU A 18 -6.08 -6.81 10.38
C LEU A 18 -6.34 -6.39 11.83
N ALA A 19 -7.29 -5.49 12.09
CA ALA A 19 -7.72 -5.15 13.44
C ALA A 19 -8.71 -6.19 14.02
N GLU A 20 -9.34 -7.00 13.16
CA GLU A 20 -10.40 -7.95 13.53
C GLU A 20 -9.92 -9.40 13.51
N ILE A 21 -9.05 -9.76 12.56
CA ILE A 21 -8.57 -11.12 12.34
C ILE A 21 -7.05 -11.18 12.11
N PRO A 22 -6.40 -12.31 12.47
CA PRO A 22 -4.98 -12.52 12.21
C PRO A 22 -4.64 -12.42 10.71
N TYR A 23 -3.44 -11.92 10.39
CA TYR A 23 -2.96 -11.75 9.01
C TYR A 23 -3.09 -13.02 8.15
N ASP A 24 -2.79 -14.21 8.71
CA ASP A 24 -2.87 -15.48 7.96
C ASP A 24 -4.29 -15.87 7.56
N LYS A 25 -5.30 -15.26 8.18
CA LYS A 25 -6.73 -15.46 7.87
C LYS A 25 -7.28 -14.43 6.90
N VAL A 26 -6.53 -13.37 6.59
CA VAL A 26 -6.99 -12.35 5.65
C VAL A 26 -6.89 -12.89 4.22
N THR A 27 -8.04 -12.98 3.55
CA THR A 27 -8.14 -13.49 2.17
C THR A 27 -8.47 -12.38 1.19
N VAL A 28 -8.14 -12.58 -0.10
CA VAL A 28 -8.53 -11.65 -1.18
C VAL A 28 -10.04 -11.45 -1.22
N SER A 29 -10.83 -12.50 -0.97
CA SER A 29 -12.30 -12.40 -0.93
C SER A 29 -12.78 -11.49 0.18
N ALA A 30 -12.25 -11.63 1.40
CA ALA A 30 -12.62 -10.76 2.53
C ALA A 30 -12.24 -9.30 2.27
N ILE A 31 -11.07 -9.05 1.66
CA ILE A 31 -10.64 -7.69 1.30
C ILE A 31 -11.55 -7.09 0.22
N ALA A 32 -11.89 -7.86 -0.81
CA ALA A 32 -12.77 -7.43 -1.88
C ALA A 32 -14.16 -7.03 -1.33
N GLU A 33 -14.73 -7.87 -0.47
CA GLU A 33 -16.00 -7.59 0.22
C GLU A 33 -15.91 -6.32 1.08
N ALA A 34 -14.90 -6.24 1.95
CA ALA A 34 -14.72 -5.10 2.86
C ALA A 34 -14.38 -3.77 2.17
N SER A 35 -13.84 -3.82 0.94
CA SER A 35 -13.56 -2.63 0.12
C SER A 35 -14.70 -2.26 -0.83
N GLY A 36 -15.73 -3.10 -0.97
CA GLY A 36 -16.81 -2.90 -1.93
C GLY A 36 -16.38 -3.06 -3.40
N LEU A 37 -15.25 -3.73 -3.64
CA LEU A 37 -14.66 -3.91 -4.98
C LEU A 37 -14.65 -5.38 -5.39
N SER A 38 -14.52 -5.62 -6.70
CA SER A 38 -14.43 -6.99 -7.20
C SER A 38 -13.05 -7.60 -6.95
N ARG A 39 -12.97 -8.93 -6.87
CA ARG A 39 -11.67 -9.65 -6.85
C ARG A 39 -10.83 -9.38 -8.10
N GLN A 40 -11.47 -9.13 -9.25
CA GLN A 40 -10.74 -8.77 -10.48
C GLN A 40 -10.07 -7.40 -10.33
N THR A 41 -10.78 -6.42 -9.77
CA THR A 41 -10.22 -5.09 -9.44
C THR A 41 -9.09 -5.22 -8.43
N PHE A 42 -9.23 -6.10 -7.43
CA PHE A 42 -8.12 -6.41 -6.53
C PHE A 42 -6.89 -6.88 -7.31
N TYR A 43 -7.03 -7.92 -8.15
CA TYR A 43 -5.89 -8.49 -8.89
C TYR A 43 -5.28 -7.54 -9.92
N TYR A 44 -6.06 -6.57 -10.42
CA TYR A 44 -5.54 -5.50 -11.28
C TYR A 44 -4.54 -4.60 -10.54
N HIS A 45 -4.80 -4.29 -9.26
CA HIS A 45 -3.94 -3.42 -8.45
C HIS A 45 -2.88 -4.20 -7.65
N PHE A 46 -3.25 -5.35 -7.12
CA PHE A 46 -2.44 -6.17 -6.22
C PHE A 46 -2.45 -7.62 -6.68
N GLY A 47 -1.29 -8.14 -7.07
CA GLY A 47 -1.16 -9.57 -7.45
C GLY A 47 -1.43 -10.54 -6.29
N SER A 48 -1.31 -10.09 -5.04
CA SER A 48 -1.57 -10.89 -3.84
C SER A 48 -1.77 -10.01 -2.60
N VAL A 49 -2.23 -10.61 -1.50
CA VAL A 49 -2.30 -9.95 -0.18
C VAL A 49 -0.93 -9.39 0.24
N PHE A 50 0.15 -10.10 -0.07
CA PHE A 50 1.51 -9.62 0.18
C PHE A 50 1.85 -8.35 -0.63
N GLY A 51 1.26 -8.17 -1.81
CA GLY A 51 1.39 -6.94 -2.60
C GLY A 51 0.89 -5.69 -1.85
N ILE A 52 -0.16 -5.84 -1.04
CA ILE A 52 -0.68 -4.78 -0.17
C ILE A 52 0.31 -4.46 0.95
N VAL A 53 0.85 -5.49 1.61
CA VAL A 53 1.86 -5.32 2.66
C VAL A 53 3.08 -4.58 2.10
N ARG A 54 3.56 -4.97 0.92
CA ARG A 54 4.63 -4.28 0.22
C ARG A 54 4.28 -2.81 -0.01
N ARG A 55 3.06 -2.51 -0.48
CA ARG A 55 2.59 -1.14 -0.70
C ARG A 55 2.57 -0.32 0.59
N LEU A 56 2.08 -0.89 1.68
CA LEU A 56 1.98 -0.23 2.98
C LEU A 56 3.35 -0.01 3.63
N CYS A 57 4.28 -0.97 3.52
CA CYS A 57 5.61 -0.88 4.13
C CYS A 57 6.59 -0.06 3.28
N ILE A 58 6.60 -0.25 1.96
CA ILE A 58 7.54 0.47 1.06
C ILE A 58 7.03 1.87 0.73
N GLY A 59 5.71 2.08 0.66
CA GLY A 59 5.12 3.41 0.47
C GLY A 59 5.36 4.38 1.62
N GLN A 60 5.81 3.89 2.78
CA GLN A 60 6.24 4.68 3.94
C GLN A 60 7.77 4.90 3.97
N GLY A 61 8.56 4.10 3.25
CA GLY A 61 10.03 4.08 3.34
C GLY A 61 10.77 4.86 2.24
N SER A 62 10.04 5.49 1.32
CA SER A 62 10.61 6.42 0.34
C SER A 62 9.90 7.76 0.43
N GLN A 63 9.92 8.37 1.61
CA GLN A 63 10.03 9.83 1.63
C GLN A 63 11.31 10.16 0.87
N ASP A 64 11.19 11.12 -0.03
CA ASP A 64 12.04 11.32 -1.19
C ASP A 64 13.54 11.42 -0.84
N TRP A 65 14.23 10.27 -0.78
CA TRP A 65 15.68 10.26 -0.58
C TRP A 65 16.39 11.00 -1.70
N ARG A 66 15.77 11.19 -2.87
CA ARG A 66 16.38 11.89 -4.00
C ARG A 66 16.45 13.39 -3.72
N GLU A 67 15.46 13.99 -3.08
CA GLU A 67 15.47 15.38 -2.65
C GLU A 67 16.43 15.59 -1.48
N ASP A 68 16.48 14.67 -0.51
CA ASP A 68 17.44 14.71 0.59
C ASP A 68 18.90 14.55 0.09
N ILE A 69 19.16 13.60 -0.81
CA ILE A 69 20.50 13.42 -1.41
C ILE A 69 20.84 14.61 -2.32
N ALA A 70 19.91 15.09 -3.15
CA ALA A 70 20.16 16.27 -4.00
C ALA A 70 20.40 17.54 -3.16
N GLY A 71 19.73 17.66 -2.02
CA GLY A 71 19.97 18.71 -1.02
C GLY A 71 21.37 18.61 -0.42
N ALA A 72 21.77 17.41 0.00
CA ALA A 72 23.10 17.16 0.57
C ALA A 72 24.24 17.46 -0.41
N PHE A 73 24.09 17.11 -1.70
CA PHE A 73 25.09 17.44 -2.72
C PHE A 73 25.17 18.93 -3.03
N ARG A 74 24.05 19.67 -3.02
CA ARG A 74 24.06 21.12 -3.21
C ARG A 74 24.73 21.84 -2.04
N ALA A 75 24.38 21.46 -0.81
CA ALA A 75 24.95 22.05 0.40
C ALA A 75 26.45 21.77 0.59
N ALA A 76 26.97 20.68 0.02
CA ALA A 76 28.40 20.34 0.05
C ALA A 76 29.23 21.04 -1.04
N SER A 77 28.60 21.81 -1.93
CA SER A 77 29.25 22.52 -3.05
C SER A 77 29.37 24.04 -2.85
N GLU A 78 28.98 24.54 -1.67
CA GLU A 78 29.18 25.92 -1.18
C GLU A 78 30.28 25.95 -0.11
#